data_AF-A0A497JEA6-F1
#
_entry.id   AF-A0A497JEA6-F1
#
_cell.length_a   1.000
_cell.length_b   1.000
_cell.length_c   1.000
_cell.angle_alpha   90.00
_cell.angle_beta   90.00
_cell.angle_gamma   90.00
#
_symmetry.space_group_name_H-M   'P 1'
#
loop_
_entity.id
_entity.type
_entity.pdbx_description
1 polymer ?
#
loop_
_entity_poly.entity_id
_entity_poly.type
_entity_poly.pdbx_seq_one_letter_code
_entity_poly.pdbx_strand_id
1 'polypeptide(L)'
;MINSFLEIVVPYTAFAIFIVGIIIRIVNWAKSPVPLKIVTTCGQQYTLPFIKRTVWDKLEAPYTKLGVIPRMFFEVFMFRSLFRNTRYYIDKHEARDTRWLWGFALMFHASFFITLIRHLRFFTDPVPKWVIALSELEALKIFVPSVYITGITGLIGLTYLLLRRLYGKKERTLSY
;
A
#
# COMPACT_ATOMS: atom_id res chain seq x y z
N MET A 1 15.12 29.72 22.80
CA MET A 1 15.64 28.34 23.03
C MET A 1 14.64 27.26 22.60
N ILE A 2 13.37 27.29 23.06
CA ILE A 2 12.36 26.28 22.69
C ILE A 2 12.10 26.23 21.18
N ASN A 3 11.98 27.38 20.51
CA ASN A 3 11.67 27.43 19.07
C ASN A 3 12.79 26.78 18.22
N SER A 4 14.05 27.16 18.45
CA SER A 4 15.19 26.57 17.74
C SER A 4 15.32 25.06 17.98
N PHE A 5 14.96 24.58 19.17
CA PHE A 5 14.93 23.15 19.45
C PHE A 5 13.85 22.43 18.61
N LEU A 6 12.63 22.95 18.56
CA LEU A 6 11.51 22.33 17.85
C LEU A 6 11.61 22.46 16.32
N GLU A 7 12.09 23.59 15.81
CA GLU A 7 12.12 23.89 14.37
C GLU A 7 13.38 23.36 13.67
N ILE A 8 14.47 23.18 14.42
CA ILE A 8 15.76 22.75 13.86
C ILE A 8 16.12 21.39 14.43
N VAL A 9 16.40 21.31 15.73
CA VAL A 9 17.00 20.10 16.32
C VAL A 9 16.12 18.87 16.11
N VAL A 10 14.83 18.95 16.43
CA VAL A 10 13.88 17.83 16.29
C VAL A 10 13.76 17.32 14.85
N PRO A 11 13.41 18.14 13.83
CA PRO A 11 13.22 17.62 12.47
C PRO A 11 14.50 17.09 11.84
N TYR A 12 15.65 17.75 12.03
CA TYR A 12 16.93 17.26 11.49
C TYR A 12 17.35 15.94 12.15
N THR A 13 17.14 15.81 13.47
CA THR A 13 17.43 14.56 14.18
C THR A 13 16.49 13.44 13.75
N ALA A 14 15.18 13.70 13.66
CA ALA A 14 14.19 12.74 13.20
C ALA A 14 14.48 12.26 11.77
N PHE A 15 14.86 13.18 10.88
CA PHE A 15 15.26 12.85 9.51
C PHE A 15 16.53 12.00 9.47
N ALA A 16 17.55 12.34 10.25
CA ALA A 16 18.79 11.56 10.34
C ALA A 16 18.51 10.12 10.84
N ILE A 17 17.72 9.98 11.91
CA ILE A 17 17.31 8.67 12.45
C ILE A 17 16.53 7.87 11.40
N PHE A 18 15.61 8.51 10.67
CA PHE A 18 14.83 7.87 9.63
C PHE A 18 15.72 7.33 8.50
N ILE A 19 16.65 8.13 7.98
CA ILE A 19 17.55 7.73 6.89
C ILE A 19 18.49 6.60 7.34
N VAL A 20 19.16 6.76 8.49
CA VAL A 20 20.06 5.74 9.03
C VAL A 20 19.29 4.44 9.31
N GLY A 21 18.10 4.55 9.90
CA GLY A 21 17.23 3.40 10.17
C GLY A 21 16.81 2.64 8.90
N ILE A 22 16.47 3.36 7.82
CA ILE A 22 16.17 2.77 6.52
C ILE A 22 17.38 2.02 5.97
N ILE A 23 18.57 2.65 5.97
CA ILE A 23 19.79 2.03 5.45
C ILE A 23 20.10 0.75 6.22
N ILE A 24 20.07 0.79 7.55
CA ILE A 24 20.31 -0.40 8.40
C ILE A 24 19.30 -1.50 8.08
N ARG A 25 18.00 -1.17 7.94
CA ARG A 25 16.95 -2.14 7.60
C ARG A 25 17.18 -2.77 6.22
N ILE A 26 17.52 -1.98 5.20
CA ILE A 26 17.80 -2.48 3.85
C ILE A 26 19.02 -3.41 3.86
N VAL A 27 20.11 -3.00 4.50
CA VAL A 27 21.34 -3.81 4.59
C VAL A 27 21.09 -5.12 5.33
N ASN A 28 20.35 -5.08 6.46
CA ASN A 28 20.02 -6.29 7.21
C ASN A 28 19.12 -7.23 6.41
N TRP A 29 18.16 -6.69 5.65
CA TRP A 29 17.31 -7.49 4.76
C TRP A 29 18.13 -8.12 3.63
N ALA A 30 19.03 -7.37 3.01
CA ALA A 30 19.89 -7.87 1.92
C ALA A 30 20.87 -8.96 2.38
N LYS A 31 21.33 -8.90 3.63
CA LYS A 31 22.19 -9.92 4.26
C LYS A 31 21.41 -11.15 4.75
N SER A 32 20.09 -11.06 4.88
CA SER A 32 19.28 -12.17 5.39
C SER A 32 19.23 -13.29 4.34
N PRO A 33 19.65 -14.53 4.67
CA PRO A 33 19.55 -15.63 3.73
C PRO A 33 18.09 -15.90 3.40
N VAL A 34 17.75 -15.93 2.11
CA VAL A 34 16.39 -16.26 1.67
C VAL A 34 16.26 -17.80 1.64
N PRO A 35 15.48 -18.42 2.53
CA PRO A 35 15.21 -19.85 2.45
C PRO A 35 14.50 -20.16 1.13
N LEU A 36 14.83 -21.32 0.53
CA LEU A 36 14.30 -21.92 -0.70
C LEU A 36 13.30 -21.07 -1.50
N LYS A 37 13.64 -20.78 -2.77
CA LYS A 37 12.77 -20.05 -3.71
C LYS A 37 11.58 -20.92 -4.17
N ILE A 38 10.65 -21.20 -3.27
CA ILE A 38 9.37 -21.85 -3.58
C ILE A 38 8.44 -20.76 -4.09
N VAL A 39 8.36 -20.62 -5.41
CA VAL A 39 7.43 -19.68 -6.04
C VAL A 39 6.01 -20.23 -5.95
N THR A 40 5.22 -19.73 -5.01
CA THR A 40 3.78 -19.98 -4.99
C THR A 40 3.11 -19.09 -6.04
N THR A 41 3.16 -19.48 -7.32
CA THR A 41 2.44 -18.77 -8.38
C THR A 41 0.99 -19.19 -8.39
N CYS A 42 0.09 -18.22 -8.51
CA CYS A 42 -1.29 -18.49 -8.91
C CYS A 42 -1.34 -18.70 -10.44
N GLY A 43 -2.22 -19.56 -10.93
CA GLY A 43 -2.38 -19.82 -12.36
C GLY A 43 -1.39 -20.83 -12.96
N GLN A 44 -1.61 -21.15 -14.23
CA GLN A 44 -0.85 -22.20 -14.92
C GLN A 44 0.57 -21.73 -15.27
N GLN A 45 1.59 -22.45 -14.78
CA GLN A 45 3.00 -22.25 -15.17
C GLN A 45 3.22 -22.59 -16.66
N TYR A 46 4.22 -21.97 -17.27
CA TYR A 46 4.70 -22.42 -18.57
C TYR A 46 5.30 -23.83 -18.48
N THR A 47 4.74 -24.77 -19.25
CA THR A 47 5.19 -26.17 -19.29
C THR A 47 5.66 -26.55 -20.69
N LEU A 48 4.74 -26.73 -21.63
CA LEU A 48 5.03 -27.14 -23.01
C LEU A 48 4.45 -26.12 -24.01
N PRO A 49 5.10 -25.91 -25.16
CA PRO A 49 4.72 -24.85 -26.12
C PRO A 49 3.32 -25.02 -26.73
N PHE A 50 2.79 -26.24 -26.77
CA PHE A 50 1.44 -26.52 -27.29
C PHE A 50 0.32 -26.36 -26.25
N ILE A 51 0.67 -26.31 -24.95
CA ILE A 51 -0.32 -26.10 -23.89
C ILE A 51 -0.63 -24.61 -23.84
N LYS A 52 -1.83 -24.25 -24.31
CA LYS A 52 -2.29 -22.87 -24.33
C LYS A 52 -2.43 -22.33 -22.91
N ARG A 53 -2.04 -21.08 -22.73
CA ARG A 53 -2.15 -20.33 -21.48
C ARG A 53 -3.09 -19.15 -21.68
N THR A 54 -3.99 -18.92 -20.74
CA THR A 54 -4.87 -17.75 -20.79
C THR A 54 -4.08 -16.46 -20.56
N VAL A 55 -4.70 -15.31 -20.85
CA VAL A 55 -4.10 -14.00 -20.53
C VAL A 55 -3.85 -13.87 -19.02
N TRP A 56 -4.76 -14.42 -18.20
CA TRP A 56 -4.63 -14.41 -16.76
C TRP A 56 -3.47 -15.27 -16.28
N ASP A 57 -3.28 -16.47 -16.82
CA ASP A 57 -2.14 -17.34 -16.46
C ASP A 57 -0.81 -16.65 -16.75
N LYS A 58 -0.69 -15.96 -17.89
CA LYS A 58 0.53 -15.23 -18.28
C LYS A 58 0.86 -14.11 -17.31
N LEU A 59 -0.15 -13.46 -16.74
CA LEU A 59 0.02 -12.37 -15.77
C LEU A 59 0.33 -12.91 -14.37
N GLU A 60 -0.29 -14.02 -13.96
CA GLU A 60 -0.11 -14.57 -12.62
C GLU A 60 1.20 -15.38 -12.47
N ALA A 61 1.56 -16.14 -13.50
CA ALA A 61 2.78 -16.94 -13.58
C ALA A 61 3.65 -16.53 -14.79
N PRO A 62 4.22 -15.31 -14.80
CA PRO A 62 5.05 -14.85 -15.90
C PRO A 62 6.32 -15.71 -16.01
N TYR A 63 6.64 -16.14 -17.22
CA TYR A 63 7.85 -16.91 -17.53
C TYR A 63 8.96 -16.04 -18.17
N THR A 64 8.63 -14.79 -18.51
CA THR A 64 9.55 -13.81 -19.08
C THR A 64 9.75 -12.64 -18.13
N LYS A 65 10.92 -11.99 -18.19
CA LYS A 65 11.21 -10.79 -17.36
C LYS A 65 10.21 -9.66 -17.62
N LEU A 66 9.79 -9.47 -18.87
CA LEU A 66 8.80 -8.46 -19.24
C LEU A 66 7.41 -8.77 -18.68
N GLY A 67 7.02 -10.04 -18.59
CA GLY A 67 5.75 -10.44 -17.98
C GLY A 67 5.65 -10.14 -16.48
N VAL A 68 6.79 -9.99 -15.80
CA VAL A 68 6.83 -9.60 -14.37
C VAL A 68 6.37 -8.16 -14.17
N ILE A 69 6.59 -7.27 -15.14
CA ILE A 69 6.22 -5.85 -15.03
C ILE A 69 4.71 -5.66 -14.78
N PRO A 70 3.79 -6.15 -15.65
CA PRO A 70 2.36 -6.01 -15.40
C PRO A 70 1.93 -6.76 -14.13
N ARG A 71 2.51 -7.92 -13.83
CA ARG A 71 2.24 -8.64 -12.57
C ARG A 71 2.52 -7.75 -11.36
N MET A 72 3.73 -7.20 -11.27
CA MET A 72 4.14 -6.36 -10.14
C MET A 72 3.35 -5.07 -10.09
N PHE A 73 3.02 -4.47 -11.24
CA PHE A 73 2.16 -3.29 -11.30
C PHE A 73 0.80 -3.53 -10.62
N PHE A 74 0.09 -4.61 -10.98
CA PHE A 74 -1.21 -4.92 -10.36
C PHE A 74 -1.10 -5.35 -8.90
N GLU A 75 0.00 -5.98 -8.49
CA GLU A 75 0.21 -6.32 -7.08
C GLU A 75 0.51 -5.08 -6.23
N VAL A 76 1.25 -4.09 -6.75
CA VAL A 76 1.59 -2.87 -6.03
C VAL A 76 0.43 -1.87 -5.98
N PHE A 77 -0.21 -1.60 -7.12
CA PHE A 77 -1.23 -0.55 -7.21
C PHE A 77 -2.63 -1.04 -6.88
N MET A 78 -2.94 -2.31 -7.16
CA MET A 78 -4.30 -2.85 -7.00
C MET A 78 -4.36 -4.00 -6.00
N PHE A 79 -3.28 -4.34 -5.30
CA PHE A 79 -3.24 -5.43 -4.31
C PHE A 79 -3.97 -6.69 -4.80
N ARG A 80 -3.69 -7.11 -6.05
CA ARG A 80 -4.46 -8.16 -6.73
C ARG A 80 -4.47 -9.49 -5.98
N SER A 81 -3.39 -9.84 -5.29
CA SER A 81 -3.35 -10.98 -4.37
C SER A 81 -4.35 -10.85 -3.23
N LEU A 82 -4.49 -9.67 -2.63
CA LEU A 82 -5.45 -9.39 -1.56
C LEU A 82 -6.90 -9.45 -2.04
N PHE A 83 -7.18 -9.06 -3.28
CA PHE A 83 -8.53 -9.16 -3.86
C PHE A 83 -9.04 -10.60 -3.92
N ARG A 84 -8.13 -11.56 -4.14
CA ARG A 84 -8.44 -13.00 -4.24
C ARG A 84 -8.34 -13.72 -2.90
N ASN A 85 -8.09 -12.98 -1.82
CA ASN A 85 -7.96 -13.57 -0.51
C ASN A 85 -9.32 -14.06 -0.01
N THR A 86 -9.40 -15.35 0.27
CA THR A 86 -10.58 -15.99 0.87
C THR A 86 -10.17 -16.53 2.21
N ARG A 87 -10.89 -16.12 3.26
CA ARG A 87 -10.61 -16.59 4.62
C ARG A 87 -11.38 -17.86 4.89
N TYR A 88 -10.67 -18.94 5.19
CA TYR A 88 -11.28 -20.17 5.67
C TYR A 88 -11.39 -20.17 7.21
N TYR A 89 -12.59 -20.49 7.71
CA TYR A 89 -12.85 -20.68 9.14
C TYR A 89 -12.97 -22.17 9.43
N ILE A 90 -11.92 -22.76 10.00
CA ILE A 90 -11.85 -24.19 10.34
C ILE A 90 -13.04 -24.61 11.20
N ASP A 91 -13.34 -23.85 12.27
CA ASP A 91 -14.45 -24.16 13.19
C ASP A 91 -15.82 -24.24 12.51
N LYS A 92 -16.01 -23.48 11.42
CA LYS A 92 -17.28 -23.37 10.70
C LYS A 92 -17.27 -24.09 9.36
N HIS A 93 -16.13 -24.65 8.97
CA HIS A 93 -15.86 -25.20 7.64
C HIS A 93 -16.30 -24.27 6.48
N GLU A 94 -16.26 -22.95 6.70
CA GLU A 94 -16.82 -21.95 5.80
C GLU A 94 -15.71 -21.05 5.23
N ALA A 95 -15.76 -20.81 3.92
CA ALA A 95 -14.93 -19.83 3.24
C ALA A 95 -15.67 -18.48 3.15
N ARG A 96 -15.13 -17.42 3.76
CA ARG A 96 -15.65 -16.06 3.62
C ARG A 96 -14.77 -15.20 2.73
N ASP A 97 -15.43 -14.46 1.87
CA ASP A 97 -14.80 -13.47 1.01
C ASP A 97 -14.23 -12.30 1.83
N THR A 98 -13.05 -11.80 1.43
CA THR A 98 -12.39 -10.65 2.05
C THR A 98 -12.27 -9.45 1.13
N ARG A 99 -13.03 -9.39 0.02
CA ARG A 99 -13.07 -8.23 -0.90
C ARG A 99 -13.28 -6.88 -0.23
N TRP A 100 -14.03 -6.81 0.87
CA TRP A 100 -14.17 -5.57 1.66
C TRP A 100 -12.83 -5.09 2.24
N LEU A 101 -12.00 -6.01 2.74
CA LEU A 101 -10.65 -5.68 3.20
C LEU A 101 -9.81 -5.08 2.07
N TRP A 102 -9.89 -5.68 0.88
CA TRP A 102 -9.22 -5.15 -0.31
C TRP A 102 -9.69 -3.73 -0.64
N GLY A 103 -11.01 -3.50 -0.68
CA GLY A 103 -11.58 -2.20 -1.03
C GLY A 103 -11.16 -1.08 -0.08
N PHE A 104 -11.27 -1.31 1.24
CA PHE A 104 -10.87 -0.32 2.23
C PHE A 104 -9.35 -0.15 2.34
N ALA A 105 -8.57 -1.21 2.11
CA ALA A 105 -7.11 -1.11 2.00
C ALA A 105 -6.70 -0.24 0.82
N LEU A 106 -7.29 -0.47 -0.36
CA LEU A 106 -7.01 0.31 -1.56
C LEU A 106 -7.45 1.77 -1.39
N MET A 107 -8.63 2.00 -0.82
CA MET A 107 -9.15 3.33 -0.49
C MET A 107 -8.18 4.10 0.41
N PHE A 108 -7.71 3.49 1.50
CA PHE A 108 -6.74 4.13 2.39
C PHE A 108 -5.42 4.45 1.69
N HIS A 109 -4.83 3.49 0.97
CA HIS A 109 -3.53 3.68 0.32
C HIS A 109 -3.58 4.70 -0.82
N ALA A 110 -4.62 4.67 -1.66
CA ALA A 110 -4.81 5.65 -2.73
C ALA A 110 -4.97 7.07 -2.15
N SER A 111 -5.78 7.23 -1.10
CA SER A 111 -5.97 8.51 -0.43
C SER A 111 -4.70 9.01 0.25
N PHE A 112 -3.94 8.12 0.89
CA PHE A 112 -2.65 8.46 1.48
C PHE A 112 -1.64 8.89 0.42
N PHE A 113 -1.54 8.17 -0.71
CA PHE A 113 -0.64 8.50 -1.81
C PHE A 113 -0.94 9.87 -2.41
N ILE A 114 -2.21 10.17 -2.71
CA ILE A 114 -2.60 11.47 -3.24
C ILE A 114 -2.35 12.58 -2.22
N THR A 115 -2.63 12.30 -0.94
CA THR A 115 -2.32 13.24 0.15
C THR A 115 -0.82 13.55 0.20
N LEU A 116 0.07 12.55 0.07
CA LEU A 116 1.52 12.77 0.01
C LEU A 116 1.92 13.64 -1.18
N ILE A 117 1.38 13.37 -2.37
CA ILE A 117 1.63 14.19 -3.56
C ILE A 117 1.24 15.65 -3.30
N ARG A 118 0.09 15.90 -2.67
CA ARG A 118 -0.34 17.26 -2.33
C ARG A 118 0.60 17.95 -1.34
N HIS A 119 1.18 17.20 -0.39
CA HIS A 119 2.13 17.77 0.57
C HIS A 119 3.43 18.24 -0.09
N LEU A 120 3.75 17.79 -1.30
CA LEU A 120 4.88 18.31 -2.08
C LEU A 120 4.82 19.83 -2.24
N ARG A 121 3.61 20.43 -2.23
CA ARG A 121 3.42 21.89 -2.28
C ARG A 121 4.18 22.66 -1.19
N PHE A 122 4.46 22.02 -0.05
CA PHE A 122 5.17 22.65 1.06
C PHE A 122 6.70 22.56 0.91
N PHE A 123 7.20 21.76 -0.03
CA PHE A 123 8.63 21.51 -0.22
C PHE A 123 9.18 22.09 -1.53
N THR A 124 8.32 22.58 -2.41
CA THR A 124 8.71 23.09 -3.74
C THR A 124 8.31 24.56 -3.91
N ASP A 125 9.26 25.40 -4.31
CA ASP A 125 9.03 26.78 -4.70
C ASP A 125 9.69 27.05 -6.08
N PRO A 126 8.93 27.27 -7.16
CA PRO A 126 7.47 27.38 -7.22
C PRO A 126 6.76 26.01 -7.14
N VAL A 127 5.52 26.00 -6.64
CA VAL A 127 4.71 24.78 -6.60
C VAL A 127 4.37 24.31 -8.03
N PRO A 128 4.60 23.02 -8.37
CA PRO A 128 4.26 22.51 -9.69
C PRO A 128 2.77 22.66 -10.01
N LYS A 129 2.45 23.16 -11.22
CA LYS A 129 1.06 23.43 -11.66
C LYS A 129 0.14 22.21 -11.56
N TRP A 130 0.64 21.01 -11.80
CA TRP A 130 -0.13 19.77 -11.71
C TRP A 130 -0.53 19.42 -10.25
N VAL A 131 0.27 19.82 -9.25
CA VAL A 131 -0.06 19.65 -7.82
C VAL A 131 -1.17 20.63 -7.41
N ILE A 132 -1.14 21.85 -7.95
CA ILE A 132 -2.21 22.85 -7.74
C ILE A 132 -3.51 22.35 -8.35
N ALA A 133 -3.49 21.91 -9.61
CA ALA A 133 -4.66 21.38 -10.30
C ALA A 133 -5.28 20.18 -9.54
N LEU A 134 -4.45 19.24 -9.07
CA LEU A 134 -4.90 18.13 -8.23
C LEU A 134 -5.55 18.62 -6.93
N SER A 135 -4.95 19.61 -6.26
CA SER A 135 -5.50 20.17 -5.03
C SER A 135 -6.86 20.84 -5.25
N GLU A 136 -7.04 21.53 -6.38
CA GLU A 136 -8.31 22.19 -6.70
C GLU A 136 -9.42 21.21 -7.04
N LEU A 137 -9.11 20.12 -7.74
CA LEU A 137 -10.06 19.06 -8.08
C LEU A 137 -10.57 18.32 -6.85
N GLU A 138 -9.72 18.11 -5.84
CA GLU A 138 -10.09 17.37 -4.64
C GLU A 138 -10.77 18.21 -3.55
N ALA A 139 -10.69 19.54 -3.64
CA ALA A 139 -11.17 20.44 -2.61
C ALA A 139 -12.69 20.59 -2.65
N LEU A 140 -13.37 20.15 -1.59
CA LEU A 140 -14.77 20.49 -1.33
C LEU A 140 -14.83 21.91 -0.78
N LYS A 141 -15.06 22.87 -1.68
CA LYS A 141 -15.13 24.32 -1.40
C LYS A 141 -16.40 24.74 -0.62
N ILE A 142 -17.23 23.79 -0.22
CA ILE A 142 -18.44 24.02 0.58
C ILE A 142 -18.07 24.31 2.05
N PHE A 143 -16.94 23.78 2.52
CA PHE A 143 -16.45 23.96 3.89
C PHE A 143 -15.32 24.99 3.95
N VAL A 144 -15.22 25.72 5.06
CA VAL A 144 -14.11 26.64 5.36
C VAL A 144 -13.44 26.17 6.65
N PRO A 145 -12.17 25.73 6.65
CA PRO A 145 -11.30 25.51 5.50
C PRO A 145 -11.76 24.35 4.60
N SER A 146 -11.34 24.37 3.32
CA SER A 146 -11.73 23.35 2.32
C SER A 146 -11.35 21.94 2.77
N VAL A 147 -12.32 21.04 2.76
CA VAL A 147 -12.11 19.63 3.08
C VAL A 147 -11.78 18.86 1.80
N TYR A 148 -10.75 18.02 1.83
CA TYR A 148 -10.37 17.22 0.66
C TYR A 148 -11.06 15.86 0.66
N ILE A 149 -11.52 15.41 -0.51
CA ILE A 149 -12.15 14.09 -0.68
C ILE A 149 -11.24 12.96 -0.19
N THR A 150 -9.94 13.04 -0.49
CA THR A 150 -8.93 12.08 -0.03
C THR A 150 -8.76 12.04 1.48
N GLY A 151 -8.97 13.17 2.17
CA GLY A 151 -8.99 13.21 3.62
C GLY A 151 -10.15 12.38 4.18
N ILE A 152 -11.35 12.56 3.63
CA ILE A 152 -12.56 11.83 4.07
C ILE A 152 -12.43 10.35 3.76
N THR A 153 -12.12 9.98 2.52
CA THR A 153 -12.01 8.57 2.10
C THR A 153 -10.85 7.86 2.80
N GLY A 154 -9.74 8.56 3.03
CA GLY A 154 -8.63 8.06 3.83
C GLY A 154 -9.03 7.77 5.28
N LEU A 155 -9.79 8.66 5.92
CA LEU A 155 -10.30 8.45 7.27
C LEU A 155 -11.30 7.28 7.35
N ILE A 156 -12.19 7.16 6.37
CA ILE A 156 -13.13 6.02 6.28
C ILE A 156 -12.36 4.69 6.17
N GLY A 157 -11.40 4.62 5.23
CA GLY A 157 -10.54 3.45 5.05
C GLY A 157 -9.76 3.10 6.32
N LEU A 158 -9.11 4.09 6.92
CA LEU A 158 -8.37 3.92 8.17
C LEU A 158 -9.27 3.41 9.30
N THR A 159 -10.45 4.01 9.47
CA THR A 159 -11.40 3.64 10.53
C THR A 159 -11.83 2.20 10.37
N TYR A 160 -12.24 1.77 9.17
CA TYR A 160 -12.60 0.38 8.92
C TYR A 160 -11.46 -0.59 9.25
N LEU A 161 -10.24 -0.30 8.77
CA LEU A 161 -9.07 -1.16 8.99
C LEU A 161 -8.68 -1.23 10.47
N LEU A 162 -8.78 -0.11 11.18
CA LEU A 162 -8.50 -0.02 12.61
C LEU A 162 -9.53 -0.79 13.43
N LEU A 163 -10.83 -0.57 13.17
CA LEU A 163 -11.91 -1.32 13.83
C LEU A 163 -11.73 -2.83 13.60
N ARG A 164 -11.45 -3.23 12.35
CA ARG A 164 -11.17 -4.64 12.03
C ARG A 164 -9.99 -5.20 12.81
N ARG A 165 -8.93 -4.41 13.04
CA ARG A 165 -7.77 -4.82 13.84
C ARG A 165 -8.13 -4.98 15.32
N LEU A 166 -8.89 -4.04 15.88
CA LEU A 166 -9.21 -4.01 17.31
C LEU A 166 -10.27 -5.06 17.72
N TYR A 167 -11.29 -5.26 16.88
CA TYR A 167 -12.40 -6.17 17.16
C TYR A 167 -12.20 -7.58 16.57
N GLY A 168 -11.28 -7.74 15.62
CA GLY A 168 -10.92 -9.03 15.05
C GLY A 168 -10.16 -9.90 16.06
N LYS A 169 -10.82 -10.93 16.62
CA LYS A 169 -10.22 -11.81 17.64
C LYS A 169 -8.87 -12.38 17.22
N LYS A 170 -8.70 -12.75 15.94
CA LYS A 170 -7.46 -13.33 15.39
C LYS A 170 -6.39 -12.28 15.07
N GLU A 171 -6.82 -11.10 14.60
CA GLU A 171 -5.93 -10.00 14.23
C GLU A 171 -5.30 -9.35 15.46
N ARG A 172 -6.07 -9.27 16.56
CA ARG A 172 -5.60 -8.75 17.83
C ARG A 172 -4.53 -9.65 18.46
N THR A 173 -4.65 -10.97 18.32
CA THR A 173 -3.68 -11.93 18.90
C THR A 173 -2.33 -11.96 18.16
N LEU A 174 -2.26 -11.45 16.93
CA LEU A 174 -1.01 -11.38 16.14
C LEU A 174 -0.32 -10.02 16.25
N SER A 175 -1.00 -9.01 16.81
CA SER A 175 -0.45 -7.68 17.03
C SER A 175 0.21 -7.64 18.39
N TYR A 176 1.50 -8.01 18.45
CA TYR A 176 2.36 -7.74 19.60
C TYR A 176 2.79 -6.27 19.62
#